data_AF-F4L5B3-F1
#
_entry.id   AF-F4L5B3-F1
#
_cell.length_a   1.000
_cell.length_b   1.000
_cell.length_c   1.000
_cell.angle_alpha   90.00
_cell.angle_beta   90.00
_cell.angle_gamma   90.00
#
_symmetry.space_group_name_H-M   'P 1'
#
loop_
_entity.id
_entity.type
_entity.pdbx_description
1 polymer ?
#
loop_
_entity_poly.entity_id
_entity_poly.type
_entity_poly.pdbx_seq_one_letter_code
_entity_poly.pdbx_strand_id
1 'polypeptide(L)'
;MESYPRINYLQALPNYRLFLIFDNGEIKIYSLSERLQSPAFAPLKDEALFNTVRLANGGYGVIWNDEIDLSEYELWVKGVEVSKISELVAKVA
;
A
#
# COMPACT_ATOMS: atom_id res chain seq x y z
N MET A 1 -3.07 -18.93 14.60
CA MET A 1 -2.84 -18.29 13.28
C MET A 1 -2.69 -16.82 13.57
N GLU A 2 -1.53 -16.23 13.27
CA GLU A 2 -1.43 -14.78 13.31
C GLU A 2 -2.34 -14.23 12.22
N SER A 3 -3.29 -13.39 12.61
CA SER A 3 -4.11 -12.63 11.66
C SER A 3 -3.50 -11.24 11.61
N TYR A 4 -3.08 -10.82 10.41
CA TYR A 4 -2.70 -9.44 10.20
C TYR A 4 -3.96 -8.56 10.14
N PRO A 5 -3.90 -7.30 10.57
CA PRO A 5 -4.99 -6.35 10.41
C PRO A 5 -5.40 -6.20 8.95
N ARG A 6 -6.70 -5.98 8.70
CA ARG A 6 -7.21 -5.77 7.34
C ARG A 6 -7.07 -4.32 6.94
N ILE A 7 -7.00 -4.06 5.64
CA ILE A 7 -6.93 -2.70 5.10
C ILE A 7 -8.35 -2.17 4.94
N ASN A 8 -8.67 -1.10 5.68
CA ASN A 8 -9.96 -0.41 5.61
C ASN A 8 -9.94 0.82 4.70
N TYR A 9 -8.76 1.44 4.52
CA TYR A 9 -8.58 2.57 3.63
C TYR A 9 -7.28 2.46 2.86
N LEU A 10 -7.32 2.89 1.60
CA LEU A 10 -6.20 2.88 0.68
C LEU A 10 -6.23 4.16 -0.15
N GLN A 11 -5.06 4.76 -0.33
CA GLN A 11 -4.86 5.81 -1.31
C GLN A 11 -3.47 5.72 -1.94
N ALA A 12 -3.42 5.82 -3.28
CA ALA A 12 -2.17 6.04 -4.00
C ALA A 12 -1.65 7.46 -3.73
N LEU A 13 -0.35 7.55 -3.49
CA LEU A 13 0.39 8.80 -3.28
C LEU A 13 1.50 8.95 -4.34
N PRO A 14 2.00 10.18 -4.56
CA PRO A 14 3.16 10.41 -5.41
C PRO A 14 4.38 9.56 -5.00
N ASN A 15 5.27 9.32 -5.96
CA ASN A 15 6.48 8.50 -5.82
C ASN A 15 6.20 7.02 -5.50
N TYR A 16 5.10 6.48 -6.04
CA TYR A 16 4.74 5.06 -5.92
C TYR A 16 4.57 4.59 -4.47
N ARG A 17 3.90 5.43 -3.68
CA ARG A 17 3.62 5.15 -2.26
C ARG A 17 2.15 4.84 -2.07
N LEU A 18 1.85 3.97 -1.12
CA LEU A 18 0.50 3.67 -0.68
C LEU A 18 0.31 4.21 0.73
N PHE A 19 -0.75 4.98 0.93
CA PHE A 19 -1.29 5.32 2.24
C PHE A 19 -2.35 4.30 2.62
N LEU A 20 -2.21 3.74 3.82
CA LEU A 20 -3.03 2.65 4.31
C LEU A 20 -3.55 2.98 5.71
N ILE A 21 -4.83 2.72 5.95
CA ILE A 21 -5.39 2.65 7.30
C ILE A 21 -5.92 1.24 7.50
N PHE A 22 -5.43 0.59 8.54
CA PHE A 22 -5.82 -0.76 8.93
C PHE A 22 -7.04 -0.73 9.87
N ASP A 23 -7.73 -1.86 10.00
CA ASP A 23 -8.94 -2.00 10.81
C ASP A 23 -8.70 -1.87 12.32
N ASN A 24 -7.47 -2.02 12.76
CA ASN A 24 -7.02 -1.71 14.12
C ASN A 24 -6.70 -0.21 14.34
N GLY A 25 -6.85 0.62 13.31
CA GLY A 25 -6.59 2.06 13.34
C GLY A 25 -5.16 2.47 13.03
N GLU A 26 -4.24 1.51 12.82
CA GLU A 26 -2.86 1.86 12.45
C GLU A 26 -2.77 2.42 11.04
N ILE A 27 -1.89 3.40 10.89
CA ILE A 27 -1.61 4.08 9.63
C ILE A 27 -0.23 3.70 9.18
N LYS A 28 -0.11 3.26 7.92
CA LYS A 28 1.19 2.94 7.31
C LYS A 28 1.35 3.59 5.94
N ILE A 29 2.60 3.93 5.63
CA ILE A 29 3.04 4.27 4.29
C ILE A 29 3.90 3.13 3.77
N TYR A 30 3.53 2.57 2.63
CA TYR A 30 4.31 1.55 1.94
C TYR A 30 4.89 2.12 0.64
N SER A 31 6.19 1.96 0.41
CA SER A 31 6.86 2.41 -0.81
C SER A 31 7.12 1.24 -1.75
N LEU A 32 6.70 1.36 -3.02
CA LEU A 32 6.97 0.34 -4.03
C LEU A 32 8.35 0.50 -4.67
N SER A 33 9.19 1.46 -4.29
CA SER A 33 10.45 1.77 -4.99
C SER A 33 11.35 0.54 -5.23
N GLU A 34 11.44 -0.37 -4.23
CA GLU A 34 12.17 -1.63 -4.36
C GLU A 34 11.43 -2.65 -5.24
N ARG A 35 10.11 -2.78 -5.06
CA ARG A 35 9.27 -3.69 -5.85
C ARG A 35 9.32 -3.38 -7.34
N LEU A 36 9.35 -2.10 -7.72
CA LEU A 36 9.44 -1.64 -9.11
C LEU A 36 10.73 -2.11 -9.83
N GLN A 37 11.73 -2.62 -9.11
CA GLN A 37 12.91 -3.24 -9.72
C GLN A 37 12.66 -4.67 -10.18
N SER A 38 11.63 -5.33 -9.65
CA SER A 38 11.22 -6.67 -10.06
C SER A 38 10.41 -6.62 -11.36
N PRO A 39 10.64 -7.54 -12.32
CA PRO A 39 9.87 -7.61 -13.56
C PRO A 39 8.36 -7.68 -13.35
N ALA A 40 7.89 -8.37 -12.30
CA ALA A 40 6.46 -8.52 -12.01
C ALA A 40 5.76 -7.20 -11.67
N PHE A 41 6.48 -6.21 -11.14
CA PHE A 41 5.93 -4.90 -10.77
C PHE A 41 6.40 -3.78 -11.69
N ALA A 42 7.24 -4.08 -12.68
CA ALA A 42 7.72 -3.10 -13.66
C ALA A 42 6.58 -2.36 -14.39
N PRO A 43 5.42 -2.98 -14.71
CA PRO A 43 4.28 -2.26 -15.30
C PRO A 43 3.77 -1.09 -14.43
N LEU A 44 3.90 -1.18 -13.11
CA LEU A 44 3.48 -0.11 -12.19
C LEU A 44 4.37 1.13 -12.26
N LYS A 45 5.44 1.15 -13.07
CA LYS A 45 6.16 2.38 -13.42
C LYS A 45 5.33 3.32 -14.31
N ASP A 46 4.27 2.81 -14.94
CA ASP A 46 3.23 3.67 -15.48
C ASP A 46 2.37 4.18 -14.32
N GLU A 47 2.47 5.48 -14.03
CA GLU A 47 1.71 6.11 -12.95
C GLU A 47 0.20 6.02 -13.17
N ALA A 48 -0.28 6.00 -14.42
CA ALA A 48 -1.71 5.86 -14.69
C ALA A 48 -2.20 4.50 -14.21
N LEU A 49 -1.44 3.43 -14.47
CA LEU A 49 -1.71 2.10 -13.95
C LEU A 49 -1.55 2.06 -12.43
N PHE A 50 -0.46 2.60 -11.87
CA PHE A 50 -0.25 2.61 -10.41
C PHE A 50 -1.43 3.24 -9.66
N ASN A 51 -1.98 4.33 -10.20
CA ASN A 51 -3.10 5.05 -9.58
C ASN A 51 -4.45 4.30 -9.67
N THR A 52 -4.56 3.19 -10.40
CA THR A 52 -5.78 2.36 -10.42
C THR A 52 -5.85 1.36 -9.27
N VAL A 53 -4.91 1.42 -8.31
CA VAL A 53 -4.87 0.54 -7.15
C VAL A 53 -6.22 0.56 -6.41
N ARG A 54 -6.71 -0.62 -6.03
CA ARG A 54 -7.94 -0.78 -5.26
C ARG A 54 -7.78 -1.84 -4.19
N LEU A 55 -8.62 -1.78 -3.16
CA LEU A 55 -8.66 -2.81 -2.13
C LEU A 55 -9.12 -4.15 -2.73
N ALA A 56 -8.46 -5.23 -2.31
CA ALA A 56 -8.97 -6.58 -2.49
C ALA A 56 -10.23 -6.79 -1.62
N ASN A 57 -11.10 -7.71 -2.04
CA ASN A 57 -12.29 -8.06 -1.27
C ASN A 57 -11.92 -8.44 0.17
N GLY A 58 -12.62 -7.84 1.14
CA GLY A 58 -12.39 -8.11 2.57
C GLY A 58 -11.12 -7.48 3.17
N GLY A 59 -10.39 -6.64 2.43
CA GLY A 59 -9.23 -5.91 2.96
C GLY A 59 -7.96 -6.75 3.11
N TYR A 60 -7.89 -7.89 2.42
CA TYR A 60 -6.74 -8.82 2.44
C TYR A 60 -5.59 -8.42 1.50
N GLY A 61 -5.57 -7.16 1.05
CA GLY A 61 -4.54 -6.68 0.15
C GLY A 61 -5.04 -5.59 -0.79
N VAL A 62 -4.22 -5.31 -1.80
CA VAL A 62 -4.48 -4.34 -2.85
C VAL A 62 -4.22 -4.97 -4.21
N ILE A 63 -4.98 -4.57 -5.21
CA ILE A 63 -4.97 -5.16 -6.54
C ILE A 63 -4.91 -4.02 -7.57
N TRP A 64 -4.06 -4.18 -8.58
CA TRP A 64 -4.07 -3.33 -9.78
C TRP A 64 -4.83 -4.03 -10.91
N ASN A 65 -4.48 -5.29 -11.18
CA ASN A 65 -5.06 -6.14 -12.21
C ASN A 65 -4.92 -7.62 -11.80
N ASP A 66 -5.26 -8.54 -12.70
CA ASP A 66 -5.27 -9.99 -12.42
C ASP A 66 -3.87 -10.58 -12.16
N GLU A 67 -2.80 -9.85 -12.48
CA GLU A 67 -1.40 -10.30 -12.37
C GLU A 67 -0.62 -9.58 -11.26
N ILE A 68 -1.10 -8.42 -10.81
CA ILE A 68 -0.38 -7.53 -9.90
C ILE A 68 -1.24 -7.20 -8.68
N ASP A 69 -0.87 -7.81 -7.56
CA ASP A 69 -1.45 -7.61 -6.24
C ASP A 69 -0.37 -7.60 -5.14
N LEU A 70 -0.73 -7.09 -3.97
CA LEU A 70 0.04 -7.20 -2.73
C LEU A 70 -0.88 -7.60 -1.59
N SER A 71 -0.46 -8.56 -0.76
CA SER A 71 -1.22 -8.98 0.42
C SER A 71 -1.16 -7.96 1.55
N GLU A 72 -2.16 -8.01 2.42
CA GLU A 72 -2.19 -7.27 3.69
C GLU A 72 -0.97 -7.59 4.56
N TYR A 73 -0.50 -8.84 4.54
CA TYR A 73 0.72 -9.24 5.26
C TYR A 73 1.93 -8.41 4.84
N GLU A 74 2.17 -8.28 3.54
CA GLU A 74 3.31 -7.52 3.04
C GLU A 74 3.19 -6.04 3.43
N LEU A 75 2.02 -5.47 3.19
CA LEU A 75 1.75 -4.07 3.47
C LEU A 75 1.85 -3.74 4.97
N TRP A 76 1.44 -4.68 5.81
CA TRP A 76 1.56 -4.60 7.27
C TRP A 76 3.02 -4.66 7.73
N VAL A 77 3.76 -5.69 7.30
CA VAL A 77 5.11 -5.98 7.80
C VAL A 77 6.13 -4.98 7.26
N LYS A 78 6.01 -4.59 5.99
CA LYS A 78 6.98 -3.70 5.34
C LYS A 78 6.53 -2.24 5.30
N GLY A 79 5.28 -1.95 5.63
CA GLY A 79 4.77 -0.59 5.74
C GLY A 79 5.35 0.13 6.95
N VAL A 80 5.77 1.37 6.74
CA VAL A 80 6.30 2.23 7.80
C VAL A 80 5.13 2.87 8.54
N GLU A 81 5.02 2.59 9.83
CA GLU A 81 4.01 3.17 10.71
C GLU A 81 4.16 4.71 10.78
N VAL A 82 3.02 5.39 10.84
CA VAL A 82 2.94 6.84 11.06
C VAL A 82 2.11 7.10 12.30
N SER A 83 2.76 7.50 13.39
CA SER A 83 2.12 7.68 14.70
C SER A 83 1.90 9.14 15.09
N LYS A 84 2.38 10.10 14.29
CA LYS A 84 2.20 11.54 14.54
C LYS A 84 1.64 12.27 13.32
N ILE A 85 0.78 13.26 13.57
CA ILE A 85 0.19 14.10 12.52
C ILE A 85 1.27 14.87 11.73
N SER A 86 2.32 15.37 12.39
CA SER A 86 3.42 16.05 11.68
C SER A 86 4.14 15.14 10.69
N GLU A 87 4.32 13.87 11.05
CA GLU A 87 4.94 12.86 10.19
C GLU A 87 3.99 12.46 9.05
N LEU A 88 2.69 12.39 9.33
CA LEU A 88 1.67 12.14 8.32
C LEU A 88 1.63 13.25 7.26
N VAL A 89 1.57 14.51 7.69
CA VAL A 89 1.57 15.66 6.79
C VAL A 89 2.84 15.67 5.91
N ALA A 90 4.01 15.40 6.49
CA ALA A 90 5.26 15.33 5.75
C ALA A 90 5.35 14.16 4.76
N LYS A 91 4.63 13.06 5.01
CA LYS A 91 4.65 11.87 4.15
C LYS A 91 3.55 11.86 3.09
N VAL A 92 2.46 12.60 3.27
CA VAL A 92 1.36 12.68 2.31
C VAL A 92 1.54 13.84 1.33
N ALA A 93 2.28 14.88 1.72
CA ALA A 93 2.81 15.89 0.80
C ALA A 93 3.76 15.28 -0.25
#